data_AF-A0AAE4V2Y1-F1
#
_entry.id   AF-A0AAE4V2Y1-F1
#
_cell.length_a   1.000
_cell.length_b   1.000
_cell.length_c   1.000
_cell.angle_alpha   90.00
_cell.angle_beta   90.00
_cell.angle_gamma   90.00
#
_symmetry.space_group_name_H-M   'P 1'
#
loop_
_entity.id
_entity.type
_entity.pdbx_description
1 polymer ?
#
loop_
_entity_poly.entity_id
_entity_poly.type
_entity_poly.pdbx_seq_one_letter_code
_entity_poly.pdbx_strand_id
1 'polypeptide(L)'
;MKVSWPTRCATGRDFRYVATTSADYASLLAAAGLATDAIGLLTYLFEDVLDGRNAYLTDGVERDLGRAPKDFADYARAAAAAGVWKER
;
A
#
# COMPACT_ATOMS: atom_id res chain seq x y z
N MET A 1 -6.48 -16.15 1.87
CA MET A 1 -7.01 -15.50 0.66
C MET A 1 -5.86 -15.36 -0.34
N LYS A 2 -5.87 -16.07 -1.49
CA LYS A 2 -4.83 -15.93 -2.53
C LYS A 2 -5.25 -14.80 -3.45
N VAL A 3 -4.68 -13.62 -3.26
CA VAL A 3 -4.86 -12.51 -4.21
C VAL A 3 -3.82 -12.69 -5.31
N SER A 4 -4.25 -13.13 -6.49
CA SER A 4 -3.41 -13.18 -7.69
C SER A 4 -3.46 -11.83 -8.39
N TRP A 5 -2.47 -10.99 -8.18
CA TRP A 5 -2.32 -9.75 -8.91
C TRP A 5 -1.70 -10.03 -10.29
N PRO A 6 -2.17 -9.40 -11.38
CA PRO A 6 -1.54 -9.54 -12.69
C PRO A 6 -0.09 -9.03 -12.63
N THR A 7 0.83 -9.83 -13.17
CA THR A 7 2.29 -9.70 -13.05
C THR A 7 2.91 -8.49 -13.77
N ARG A 8 2.10 -7.62 -14.39
CA ARG A 8 2.59 -6.41 -15.08
C ARG A 8 2.20 -5.17 -14.29
N CYS A 9 3.13 -4.70 -13.46
CA CYS A 9 3.02 -3.46 -12.69
C CYS A 9 3.00 -2.23 -13.62
N ALA A 10 2.33 -1.15 -13.20
CA ALA A 10 2.31 0.15 -13.89
C ALA A 10 3.71 0.73 -14.18
N THR A 11 4.75 0.26 -13.47
CA THR A 11 6.15 0.68 -13.65
C THR A 11 6.92 -0.15 -14.68
N GLY A 12 6.36 -1.26 -15.18
CA GLY A 12 7.06 -2.21 -16.05
C GLY A 12 8.06 -3.14 -15.33
N ARG A 13 8.20 -3.03 -14.01
CA ARG A 13 9.06 -3.90 -13.18
C ARG A 13 8.27 -5.10 -12.64
N ASP A 14 8.94 -6.23 -12.41
CA ASP A 14 8.35 -7.37 -11.69
C ASP A 14 8.37 -7.10 -10.18
N PHE A 15 7.22 -7.19 -9.54
CA PHE A 15 7.05 -7.04 -8.10
C PHE A 15 6.25 -8.22 -7.58
N ARG A 16 6.73 -8.81 -6.48
CA ARG A 16 6.03 -9.90 -5.80
C ARG A 16 5.66 -9.45 -4.40
N TYR A 17 4.41 -9.69 -4.04
CA TYR A 17 3.98 -9.58 -2.66
C TYR A 17 4.59 -10.71 -1.85
N VAL A 18 5.26 -10.35 -0.76
CA VAL A 18 5.81 -11.29 0.22
C VAL A 18 5.12 -11.01 1.54
N ALA A 19 4.32 -11.97 2.01
CA ALA A 19 3.78 -11.91 3.36
C ALA A 19 4.93 -12.03 4.37
N THR A 20 4.93 -11.20 5.40
CA THR A 20 5.96 -11.14 6.42
C THR A 20 5.33 -10.96 7.79
N THR A 21 6.06 -11.26 8.86
CA THR A 21 5.59 -11.01 10.22
C THR A 21 5.82 -9.53 10.58
N SER A 22 5.08 -9.02 11.56
CA SER A 22 5.28 -7.64 12.03
C SER A 22 6.69 -7.39 12.58
N ALA A 23 7.28 -8.40 13.22
CA ALA A 23 8.65 -8.34 13.76
C ALA A 23 9.69 -8.26 12.64
N ASP A 24 9.53 -9.05 11.59
CA ASP A 24 10.39 -9.00 10.40
C ASP A 24 10.24 -7.66 9.68
N TYR A 25 9.01 -7.16 9.56
CA TYR A 25 8.74 -5.85 8.96
C TYR A 25 9.40 -4.71 9.75
N ALA A 26 9.26 -4.68 11.08
CA ALA A 26 9.91 -3.69 11.92
C ALA A 26 11.45 -3.73 11.78
N SER A 27 12.02 -4.95 11.71
CA SER A 27 13.45 -5.15 11.49
C SER A 27 13.91 -4.62 10.12
N LEU A 28 13.12 -4.84 9.07
CA LEU A 28 13.37 -4.31 7.72
C LEU A 28 13.36 -2.77 7.71
N LEU A 29 12.40 -2.14 8.39
CA LEU A 29 12.32 -0.68 8.47
C LEU A 29 13.48 -0.08 9.27
N ALA A 30 13.89 -0.73 10.38
CA ALA A 30 15.07 -0.32 11.14
C ALA A 30 16.34 -0.41 10.29
N ALA A 31 16.52 -1.51 9.54
CA ALA A 31 17.65 -1.67 8.61
C ALA A 31 17.63 -0.63 7.48
N ALA A 32 16.45 -0.15 7.08
CA ALA A 32 16.28 0.94 6.13
C ALA A 32 16.51 2.35 6.73
N GLY A 33 16.82 2.44 8.04
CA GLY A 33 17.17 3.68 8.71
C GLY A 33 15.99 4.55 9.14
N LEU A 34 14.78 3.98 9.25
CA LEU A 34 13.63 4.72 9.76
C LEU A 34 13.75 4.96 11.28
N ALA A 35 13.18 6.08 11.73
CA ALA A 35 13.12 6.42 13.14
C ALA A 35 12.15 5.50 13.91
N THR A 36 12.45 5.25 15.19
CA THR A 36 11.71 4.31 16.04
C THR A 36 10.22 4.63 16.16
N ASP A 37 9.86 5.90 16.18
CA ASP A 37 8.47 6.38 16.21
C ASP A 37 7.71 6.02 14.93
N ALA A 38 8.35 6.21 13.76
CA ALA A 38 7.79 5.83 12.47
C ALA A 38 7.62 4.30 12.37
N ILE A 39 8.59 3.52 12.86
CA ILE A 39 8.50 2.06 12.92
C ILE A 39 7.31 1.65 13.80
N GLY A 40 7.20 2.22 15.00
CA GLY A 40 6.10 1.94 15.93
C GLY A 40 4.72 2.25 15.31
N LEU A 41 4.59 3.41 14.64
CA LEU A 41 3.36 3.78 13.94
C LEU A 41 3.01 2.77 12.83
N LEU A 42 3.98 2.39 12.00
CA LEU A 42 3.73 1.48 10.89
C LEU A 42 3.35 0.08 11.39
N THR A 43 4.01 -0.44 12.44
CA THR A 43 3.63 -1.71 13.07
C THR A 43 2.20 -1.65 13.62
N TYR A 44 1.85 -0.59 14.37
CA TYR A 44 0.49 -0.37 14.87
C TYR A 44 -0.57 -0.38 13.74
N LEU A 45 -0.30 0.32 12.65
CA LEU A 45 -1.24 0.37 11.52
C LEU A 45 -1.50 -1.02 10.92
N PHE A 46 -0.48 -1.86 10.80
CA PHE A 46 -0.64 -3.20 10.22
C PHE A 46 -1.29 -4.21 11.18
N GLU A 47 -1.04 -4.11 12.48
CA GLU A 47 -1.57 -5.05 13.47
C GLU A 47 -3.00 -4.70 13.91
N ASP A 48 -3.28 -3.42 14.16
CA ASP A 48 -4.52 -2.99 14.80
C ASP A 48 -5.50 -2.32 13.83
N VAL A 49 -5.00 -1.60 12.81
CA VAL A 49 -5.88 -0.86 11.88
C VAL A 49 -6.20 -1.69 10.64
N LEU A 50 -5.25 -2.46 10.13
CA LEU A 50 -5.40 -3.28 8.92
C LEU A 50 -5.69 -4.76 9.23
N ASP A 51 -6.32 -5.03 10.37
CA ASP A 51 -6.73 -6.36 10.83
C ASP A 51 -7.90 -6.98 10.04
N GLY A 52 -8.42 -6.27 9.04
CA GLY A 52 -9.53 -6.69 8.19
C GLY A 52 -10.88 -6.09 8.57
N ARG A 53 -11.02 -5.44 9.74
CA ARG A 53 -12.28 -4.75 10.10
C ARG A 53 -12.65 -3.63 9.14
N ASN A 54 -11.69 -3.09 8.39
CA ASN A 54 -11.89 -2.05 7.38
C ASN A 54 -12.10 -2.60 5.94
N ALA A 55 -12.17 -3.92 5.76
CA ALA A 55 -12.23 -4.55 4.44
C ALA A 55 -13.66 -4.69 3.90
N TYR A 56 -14.43 -3.60 3.92
CA TYR A 56 -15.77 -3.54 3.35
C TYR A 56 -15.95 -2.29 2.50
N LEU A 57 -16.86 -2.35 1.53
CA LEU A 57 -17.16 -1.22 0.66
C LEU A 57 -18.14 -0.26 1.34
N THR A 58 -18.01 1.03 1.02
CA THR A 58 -18.91 2.11 1.42
C THR A 58 -18.98 3.16 0.31
N ASP A 59 -20.00 4.02 0.33
CA ASP A 59 -20.31 5.03 -0.69
C ASP A 59 -20.04 6.47 -0.23
N GLY A 60 -19.27 6.64 0.85
CA GLY A 60 -18.99 7.95 1.46
C GLY A 60 -18.35 8.94 0.49
N VAL A 61 -17.48 8.48 -0.41
CA VAL A 61 -16.83 9.36 -1.40
C VAL A 61 -17.84 9.96 -2.37
N GLU A 62 -18.75 9.13 -2.88
CA GLU A 62 -19.83 9.54 -3.78
C GLU A 62 -20.77 10.53 -3.09
N ARG A 63 -21.14 10.23 -1.84
CA ARG A 63 -22.06 11.06 -1.06
C ARG A 63 -21.48 12.43 -0.72
N ASP A 64 -20.19 12.50 -0.38
CA ASP A 64 -19.56 13.74 0.08
C ASP A 64 -19.03 14.59 -1.08
N LEU A 65 -18.58 13.96 -2.18
CA LEU A 65 -17.92 14.67 -3.29
C LEU A 65 -18.71 14.66 -4.60
N GLY A 66 -19.83 13.94 -4.68
CA GLY A 66 -20.66 13.86 -5.89
C GLY A 66 -19.99 13.16 -7.07
N ARG A 67 -18.91 12.40 -6.84
CA ARG A 67 -18.18 11.63 -7.86
C ARG A 67 -17.75 10.27 -7.32
N ALA A 68 -17.56 9.31 -8.21
CA ALA A 68 -16.98 8.01 -7.86
C ALA A 68 -15.58 8.13 -7.24
N PRO A 69 -15.18 7.21 -6.35
CA PRO A 69 -13.79 7.07 -5.92
C PRO A 69 -12.89 6.78 -7.11
N LYS A 70 -11.64 7.24 -7.02
CA LYS A 70 -10.66 6.99 -8.07
C LYS A 70 -10.19 5.54 -7.98
N ASP A 71 -10.15 4.85 -9.11
CA ASP A 71 -9.58 3.51 -9.18
C ASP A 71 -8.07 3.53 -8.85
N PHE A 72 -7.63 2.55 -8.06
CA PHE A 72 -6.23 2.50 -7.64
C PHE A 72 -5.26 2.23 -8.80
N ALA A 73 -5.67 1.47 -9.83
CA ALA A 73 -4.84 1.23 -11.00
C ALA A 73 -4.69 2.49 -11.86
N ASP A 74 -5.70 3.36 -11.93
CA ASP A 74 -5.58 4.69 -12.55
C ASP A 74 -4.59 5.57 -11.80
N TYR A 75 -4.63 5.55 -10.46
CA TYR A 75 -3.65 6.25 -9.64
C TYR A 75 -2.22 5.71 -9.89
N ALA A 76 -2.02 4.39 -9.84
CA ALA A 76 -0.72 3.77 -10.03
C ALA A 76 -0.11 4.08 -11.39
N ARG A 77 -0.92 4.04 -12.47
CA ARG A 77 -0.50 4.44 -13.82
C ARG A 77 -0.07 5.89 -13.89
N ALA A 78 -0.84 6.81 -13.29
CA ALA A 78 -0.52 8.23 -13.28
C ALA A 78 0.78 8.53 -12.52
N ALA A 79 0.97 7.93 -11.34
CA ALA A 79 2.19 8.09 -10.55
C ALA A 79 3.43 7.50 -11.25
N ALA A 80 3.28 6.39 -11.97
CA ALA A 80 4.36 5.80 -12.75
C ALA A 80 4.76 6.70 -13.92
N ALA A 81 3.78 7.25 -14.64
CA ALA A 81 4.02 8.23 -15.70
C ALA A 81 4.70 9.51 -15.18
N ALA A 82 4.35 9.94 -13.96
CA ALA A 82 5.01 11.08 -13.28
C ALA A 82 6.46 10.77 -12.83
N GLY A 83 6.90 9.51 -12.91
CA GLY A 83 8.28 9.13 -12.63
C GLY A 83 8.63 8.97 -11.15
N VAL A 84 7.63 8.85 -10.27
CA VAL A 84 7.83 8.71 -8.81
C VAL A 84 8.73 7.53 -8.44
N TRP A 85 8.74 6.48 -9.26
CA TRP A 85 9.54 5.26 -9.05
C TRP A 85 10.71 5.11 -10.04
N LYS A 86 11.13 6.20 -10.69
CA LYS A 86 12.39 6.20 -11.44
C LYS A 86 13.54 6.18 -10.43
N GLU A 87 14.51 5.29 -10.63
CA GLU A 87 15.75 5.33 -9.87
C GLU A 87 16.47 6.64 -10.17
N ARG A 88 17.15 7.18 -9.15
CA ARG A 88 17.95 8.39 -9.27
C ARG A 88 19.31 8.09 -9.88
#